data_AF-A0A836KRP2-F1
#
_entry.id   AF-A0A836KRP2-F1
#
_cell.length_a   1.000
_cell.length_b   1.000
_cell.length_c   1.000
_cell.angle_alpha   90.00
_cell.angle_beta   90.00
_cell.angle_gamma   90.00
#
_symmetry.space_group_name_H-M   'P 1'
#
loop_
_entity.id
_entity.type
_entity.pdbx_description
1 polymer ?
#
loop_
_entity_poly.entity_id
_entity_poly.type
_entity_poly.pdbx_seq_one_letter_code
_entity_poly.pdbx_strand_id
1 'polypeptide(L)'
;MNPDEKEKQERTLAKLQWLNERSKLDFRGNPAPFETKKTLSSVEQAKRKKARALAGVSDFLPFWHGTTPLALDATRSNYIQVGQGSRPSCNMQKGSANGCRPMLSEKRREALGTMYSLVGTHSAVKLCRWQKSMMRGRGGCYKWTMYGIKSHRCMEATPSMACANNCVFCWRLNSNPTATEWKWMVDAPGEVLEGMISGHQALINGVRGMPGVTAESLEEAMTPRHCALSLVGEPIMYPYVNEFLRLLHAKSMSSFLVNNGQFPDAIRELAPVTQLYLSVDAPNQKTMKVLDRPVFPDYWERFNESVNSMREKKHRTVFRLTMIDGFNMEPENLCEYKELFDRGQPHFIEIKRLTPAFSGNHNTILRIQNVPSWDKMKAFAEQLCGVIGDGTQYTMASVHEHSGCILLAHQRFVLNGRVHSWIDYDKFDTIIQDAARAAVMVPEDYLLPTPTWALWDSPAEGFDPAQQRHVSNKRRNHMKKAAAALPQLHGCCSATAEATIVQSAQA
;
A
#
# COMPACT_ATOMS: atom_id res chain seq x y z
N MET A 1 53.97 60.93 45.19
CA MET A 1 53.22 60.36 44.06
C MET A 1 51.95 61.17 43.91
N ASN A 2 51.66 61.68 42.71
CA ASN A 2 50.48 62.51 42.46
C ASN A 2 49.20 61.70 42.77
N PRO A 3 48.22 62.24 43.53
CA PRO A 3 46.98 61.53 43.87
C PRO A 3 46.27 60.93 42.65
N ASP A 4 46.26 61.65 41.52
CA ASP A 4 45.62 61.21 40.28
C ASP A 4 46.35 60.02 39.63
N GLU A 5 47.68 59.95 39.76
CA GLU A 5 48.46 58.81 39.25
C GLU A 5 48.24 57.57 40.10
N LYS A 6 48.06 57.75 41.41
CA LYS A 6 47.78 56.64 42.34
C LYS A 6 46.40 56.02 42.06
N GLU A 7 45.37 56.85 41.86
CA GLU A 7 44.03 56.36 41.51
C GLU A 7 44.03 55.63 40.15
N LYS A 8 44.77 56.16 39.18
CA LYS A 8 44.91 55.52 37.85
C LYS A 8 45.64 54.19 37.93
N GLN A 9 46.68 54.08 38.78
CA GLN A 9 47.37 52.83 39.05
C GLN A 9 46.47 51.82 39.78
N GLU A 10 45.70 52.25 40.78
CA GLU A 10 44.77 51.38 41.51
C GLU A 10 43.64 50.85 40.61
N ARG A 11 43.08 51.69 39.73
CA ARG A 11 42.12 51.26 38.69
C ARG A 11 42.72 50.27 37.71
N THR A 12 43.97 50.50 37.31
CA THR A 12 44.69 49.60 36.39
C THR A 12 44.97 48.26 37.07
N LEU A 13 45.37 48.27 38.34
CA LEU A 13 45.62 47.08 39.15
C LEU A 13 44.33 46.28 39.39
N ALA A 14 43.22 46.94 39.72
CA ALA A 14 41.91 46.30 39.88
C ALA A 14 41.42 45.67 38.56
N LYS A 15 41.66 46.34 37.42
CA LYS A 15 41.31 45.80 36.10
C LYS A 15 42.17 44.58 35.74
N LEU A 16 43.45 44.59 36.07
CA LEU A 16 44.35 43.46 35.89
C LEU A 16 43.97 42.27 36.79
N GLN A 17 43.65 42.52 38.05
CA GLN A 17 43.18 41.50 38.99
C GLN A 17 41.86 40.88 38.51
N TRP A 18 40.93 41.69 38.02
CA TRP A 18 39.67 41.19 37.46
C TRP A 18 39.87 40.32 36.21
N LEU A 19 40.77 40.72 35.30
CA LEU A 19 41.12 39.93 34.12
C LEU A 19 41.79 38.60 34.50
N ASN A 20 42.59 38.60 35.55
CA ASN A 20 43.28 37.39 36.04
C ASN A 20 42.36 36.45 36.81
N GLU A 21 41.32 36.95 37.49
CA GLU A 21 40.26 36.11 38.04
C GLU A 21 39.39 35.50 36.93
N ARG A 22 39.10 36.26 35.87
CA ARG A 22 38.30 35.79 34.74
C ARG A 22 39.03 34.79 33.83
N SER A 23 40.35 34.72 33.86
CA SER A 23 41.11 33.69 33.13
C SER A 23 41.06 32.32 33.81
N LYS A 24 40.58 32.23 35.06
CA LYS A 24 40.39 30.96 35.76
C LYS A 24 39.20 30.19 35.20
N LEU A 25 39.38 28.87 35.07
CA LEU A 25 38.43 27.95 34.42
C LEU A 25 37.10 27.80 35.19
N ASP A 26 37.09 28.14 36.47
CA ASP A 26 35.99 28.01 37.41
C ASP A 26 35.28 29.35 37.74
N PHE A 27 35.66 30.45 37.08
CA PHE A 27 35.05 31.75 37.29
C PHE A 27 33.56 31.76 36.89
N ARG A 28 32.67 32.21 37.78
CA ARG A 28 31.21 32.28 37.53
C ARG A 28 30.92 33.12 36.28
N GLY A 29 30.36 32.48 35.25
CA GLY A 29 30.00 33.12 33.98
C GLY A 29 30.94 32.79 32.82
N ASN A 30 32.04 32.08 33.07
CA ASN A 30 32.80 31.44 31.99
C ASN A 30 32.08 30.18 31.49
N PRO A 31 32.04 29.92 30.18
CA PRO A 31 31.56 28.65 29.65
C PRO A 31 32.47 27.52 30.14
N ALA A 32 31.88 26.38 30.54
CA ALA A 32 32.65 25.25 31.04
C ALA A 32 33.67 24.80 29.97
N PRO A 33 34.94 24.57 30.33
CA PRO A 33 36.02 24.33 29.36
C PRO A 33 35.85 23.03 28.56
N PHE A 34 34.93 22.16 28.98
CA PHE A 34 34.49 21.01 28.22
C PHE A 34 32.98 20.87 28.34
N GLU A 35 32.23 21.37 27.36
CA GLU A 35 30.88 20.86 27.13
C GLU A 35 31.01 19.43 26.60
N THR A 36 30.87 18.45 27.49
CA THR A 36 30.62 17.08 27.05
C THR A 36 29.27 17.06 26.34
N LYS A 37 29.27 16.82 25.01
CA LYS A 37 28.04 16.65 24.24
C LYS A 37 27.16 15.62 24.94
N LYS A 38 25.98 16.05 25.38
CA LYS A 38 24.98 15.16 25.98
C LYS A 38 24.53 14.17 24.92
N THR A 39 24.89 12.91 25.08
CA THR A 39 24.36 11.82 24.24
C THR A 39 22.93 11.51 24.70
N LEU A 40 22.10 10.95 23.81
CA LEU A 40 20.74 10.54 24.17
C LEU A 40 20.73 9.65 25.42
N SER A 41 21.70 8.75 25.53
CA SER A 41 21.92 7.87 26.70
C SER A 41 22.17 8.65 28.00
N SER A 42 22.98 9.71 27.99
CA SER A 42 23.27 10.48 29.22
C SER A 42 22.09 11.34 29.67
N VAL A 43 21.28 11.83 28.73
CA VAL A 43 20.03 12.54 29.01
C VAL A 43 18.99 11.59 29.61
N GLU A 44 18.91 10.36 29.10
CA GLU A 44 17.96 9.34 29.53
C GLU A 44 18.33 8.77 30.91
N GLN A 45 19.62 8.59 31.20
CA GLN A 45 20.11 8.27 32.55
C GLN A 45 19.81 9.39 33.55
N ALA A 46 19.99 10.66 33.17
CA ALA A 46 19.64 11.79 34.03
C ALA A 46 18.14 11.86 34.32
N LYS A 47 17.28 11.59 33.32
CA LYS A 47 15.82 11.47 33.49
C LYS A 47 15.45 10.32 34.44
N ARG A 48 16.06 9.13 34.27
CA ARG A 48 15.85 7.98 35.17
C ARG A 48 16.28 8.27 36.60
N LYS A 49 17.42 8.94 36.80
CA LYS A 49 17.93 9.31 38.12
C LYS A 49 17.01 10.31 38.83
N LYS A 50 16.45 11.26 38.07
CA LYS A 50 15.45 12.22 38.57
C LYS A 50 14.11 11.55 38.91
N ALA A 51 13.66 10.60 38.09
CA ALA A 51 12.44 9.81 38.36
C ALA A 51 12.60 8.92 39.60
N ARG A 52 13.77 8.30 39.80
CA ARG A 52 14.10 7.54 41.03
C ARG A 52 14.18 8.39 42.28
N ALA A 53 14.60 9.65 42.18
CA ALA A 53 14.61 10.57 43.31
C ALA A 53 13.19 11.06 43.71
N LEU A 54 12.23 11.00 42.77
CA LEU A 54 10.82 11.34 42.99
C LEU A 54 9.99 10.15 43.48
N ALA A 55 10.43 8.92 43.18
CA ALA A 55 9.86 7.70 43.75
C ALA A 55 10.52 7.45 45.12
N GLY A 56 9.89 7.93 46.19
CA GLY A 56 10.36 7.71 47.55
C GLY A 56 10.59 6.22 47.88
N VAL A 57 11.47 5.98 48.86
CA VAL A 57 11.79 4.66 49.41
C VAL A 57 10.61 4.15 50.22
N SER A 58 9.72 3.38 49.58
CA SER A 58 8.85 2.45 50.29
C SER A 58 8.56 1.27 49.39
N ASP A 59 9.16 0.13 49.74
CA ASP A 59 8.93 -1.18 49.17
C ASP A 59 7.48 -1.62 49.41
N PHE A 60 6.67 -1.73 48.35
CA PHE A 60 5.46 -2.56 48.39
C PHE A 60 5.03 -3.03 46.99
N LEU A 61 5.17 -4.33 46.76
CA LEU A 61 4.41 -5.18 45.83
C LEU A 61 4.18 -6.49 46.63
N PRO A 62 3.10 -7.30 46.46
CA PRO A 62 2.36 -7.54 45.21
C PRO A 62 0.84 -7.85 45.38
N PHE A 63 0.20 -8.27 44.28
CA PHE A 63 -1.11 -8.95 44.10
C PHE A 63 -2.38 -8.12 43.77
N TRP A 64 -2.69 -8.16 42.46
CA TRP A 64 -3.99 -8.32 41.80
C TRP A 64 -5.27 -8.43 42.66
N HIS A 65 -6.29 -7.62 42.35
CA HIS A 65 -7.53 -8.00 41.63
C HIS A 65 -8.47 -6.77 41.58
N GLY A 66 -8.86 -6.34 40.38
CA GLY A 66 -9.91 -5.34 40.22
C GLY A 66 -10.06 -4.94 38.75
N THR A 67 -11.21 -5.25 38.18
CA THR A 67 -11.62 -4.93 36.81
C THR A 67 -11.46 -3.44 36.51
N THR A 68 -10.55 -3.10 35.60
CA THR A 68 -10.48 -1.75 35.02
C THR A 68 -11.73 -1.52 34.16
N PRO A 69 -12.47 -0.41 34.34
CA PRO A 69 -13.65 -0.14 33.54
C PRO A 69 -13.29 0.06 32.06
N LEU A 70 -14.13 -0.52 31.19
CA LEU A 70 -14.26 -0.24 29.77
C LEU A 70 -14.75 1.20 29.52
N ALA A 71 -13.93 2.20 29.85
CA ALA A 71 -14.09 3.57 29.39
C ALA A 71 -12.93 4.38 29.93
N LEU A 72 -12.17 5.01 29.02
CA LEU A 72 -11.11 6.02 29.21
C LEU A 72 -9.76 5.53 28.67
N ASP A 73 -9.69 5.37 27.35
CA ASP A 73 -8.50 5.71 26.54
C ASP A 73 -8.86 5.94 25.05
N ALA A 74 -10.14 6.17 24.75
CA ALA A 74 -10.56 6.66 23.44
C ALA A 74 -10.46 8.19 23.42
N THR A 75 -9.24 8.74 23.37
CA THR A 75 -9.09 10.10 22.83
C THR A 75 -9.50 10.03 21.36
N ARG A 76 -10.76 10.39 21.08
CA ARG A 76 -11.26 10.65 19.72
C ARG A 76 -10.24 11.53 19.00
N SER A 77 -9.62 10.97 17.97
CA SER A 77 -8.71 11.72 17.13
C SER A 77 -9.53 12.60 16.20
N ASN A 78 -9.45 13.93 16.39
CA ASN A 78 -10.28 14.94 15.71
C ASN A 78 -10.03 15.10 14.19
N TYR A 79 -9.35 14.17 13.51
CA TYR A 79 -9.08 14.31 12.06
C TYR A 79 -10.29 13.97 11.17
N ILE A 80 -11.36 13.39 11.73
CA ILE A 80 -12.66 13.25 11.07
C ILE A 80 -13.70 14.05 11.85
N GLN A 81 -13.67 15.38 11.70
CA GLN A 81 -14.88 16.17 11.94
C GLN A 81 -15.49 16.55 10.60
N VAL A 82 -16.30 15.64 10.07
CA VAL A 82 -17.39 16.02 9.17
C VAL A 82 -18.66 15.50 9.83
N GLY A 83 -19.16 16.23 10.82
CA GLY A 83 -20.56 16.10 11.20
C GLY A 83 -21.41 16.43 9.98
N GLN A 84 -22.53 15.75 9.81
CA GLN A 84 -23.53 16.09 8.80
C GLN A 84 -23.96 17.55 8.99
N GLY A 85 -23.29 18.49 8.29
CA GLY A 85 -23.46 19.93 8.46
C GLY A 85 -22.18 20.77 8.65
N SER A 86 -21.03 20.18 9.03
CA SER A 86 -19.77 20.94 9.19
C SER A 86 -18.90 20.84 7.95
N ARG A 87 -18.88 21.91 7.13
CA ARG A 87 -17.93 22.07 6.02
C ARG A 87 -16.49 21.97 6.55
N PRO A 88 -15.53 21.36 5.83
CA PRO A 88 -14.13 21.41 6.21
C PRO A 88 -13.70 22.87 6.41
N SER A 89 -12.88 23.13 7.44
CA SER A 89 -12.45 24.48 7.86
C SER A 89 -11.76 25.30 6.75
N CYS A 90 -11.39 24.64 5.66
CA CYS A 90 -10.85 25.19 4.44
C CYS A 90 -11.89 25.12 3.32
N ASN A 91 -12.93 25.96 3.39
CA ASN A 91 -13.83 26.22 2.28
C ASN A 91 -13.80 27.72 2.03
N MET A 92 -12.89 28.20 1.18
CA MET A 92 -12.80 29.62 0.85
C MET A 92 -13.00 29.89 -0.64
N GLN A 93 -14.00 30.72 -0.89
CA GLN A 93 -14.09 31.59 -2.05
C GLN A 93 -12.77 32.33 -2.23
N LYS A 94 -12.33 32.47 -3.49
CA LYS A 94 -11.10 33.15 -3.90
C LYS A 94 -10.99 34.53 -3.22
N GLY A 95 -10.02 34.72 -2.31
CA GLY A 95 -9.61 36.07 -1.89
C GLY A 95 -9.33 36.36 -0.41
N SER A 96 -8.81 35.45 0.42
CA SER A 96 -8.30 35.84 1.76
C SER A 96 -6.83 35.44 1.98
N ALA A 97 -6.09 36.34 2.63
CA ALA A 97 -4.64 36.29 2.82
C ALA A 97 -4.15 35.27 3.87
N ASN A 98 -5.03 34.47 4.47
CA ASN A 98 -4.69 33.26 5.24
C ASN A 98 -5.23 32.00 4.52
N GLY A 99 -4.98 31.94 3.21
CA GLY A 99 -5.54 30.94 2.30
C GLY A 99 -4.95 29.54 2.49
N CYS A 100 -5.84 28.57 2.47
CA CYS A 100 -5.50 27.15 2.38
C CYS A 100 -4.82 26.86 1.03
N ARG A 101 -3.65 26.21 1.05
CA ARG A 101 -2.79 26.03 -0.13
C ARG A 101 -3.16 24.79 -0.96
N PRO A 102 -2.83 24.72 -2.26
CA PRO A 102 -2.99 23.50 -3.05
C PRO A 102 -2.11 22.36 -2.48
N MET A 103 -2.49 21.10 -2.75
CA MET A 103 -1.74 19.93 -2.26
C MET A 103 -0.35 19.84 -2.86
N LEU A 104 -0.21 20.22 -4.12
CA LEU A 104 1.05 20.24 -4.85
C LEU A 104 1.52 21.69 -5.01
N SER A 105 2.79 21.96 -4.72
CA SER A 105 3.44 23.21 -5.13
C SER A 105 3.60 23.24 -6.64
N GLU A 106 3.78 24.43 -7.23
CA GLU A 106 3.89 24.56 -8.70
C GLU A 106 5.01 23.69 -9.29
N LYS A 107 6.20 23.73 -8.68
CA LYS A 107 7.32 22.87 -9.06
C LYS A 107 6.99 21.37 -9.02
N ARG A 108 6.20 20.93 -8.03
CA ARG A 108 5.75 19.53 -7.94
C ARG A 108 4.68 19.23 -8.98
N ARG A 109 3.80 20.19 -9.26
CA ARG A 109 2.75 20.08 -10.28
C ARG A 109 3.36 19.90 -11.67
N GLU A 110 4.37 20.68 -12.02
CA GLU A 110 5.13 20.53 -13.27
C GLU A 110 5.79 19.15 -13.36
N ALA A 111 6.53 18.74 -12.33
CA ALA A 111 7.23 17.46 -12.32
C ALA A 111 6.26 16.26 -12.41
N LEU A 112 5.18 16.26 -11.62
CA LEU A 112 4.20 15.19 -11.58
C LEU A 112 3.26 15.22 -12.80
N GLY A 113 3.03 16.38 -13.40
CA GLY A 113 2.20 16.55 -14.60
C GLY A 113 2.75 15.85 -15.84
N THR A 114 4.06 15.57 -15.87
CA THR A 114 4.66 14.73 -16.91
C THR A 114 4.30 13.24 -16.77
N MET A 115 3.88 12.81 -15.59
CA MET A 115 3.60 11.41 -15.26
C MET A 115 2.11 11.10 -15.05
N TYR A 116 1.31 12.11 -14.67
CA TYR A 116 -0.13 11.99 -14.43
C TYR A 116 -0.87 13.13 -15.12
N SER A 117 -2.12 12.86 -15.48
CA SER A 117 -3.09 13.93 -15.71
C SER A 117 -3.59 14.40 -14.36
N LEU A 118 -3.10 15.56 -13.90
CA LEU A 118 -3.49 16.16 -12.62
C LEU A 118 -4.88 16.77 -12.73
N VAL A 119 -5.70 16.53 -11.71
CA VAL A 119 -7.09 16.98 -11.63
C VAL A 119 -7.24 17.88 -10.41
N GLY A 120 -7.72 19.10 -10.64
CA GLY A 120 -7.86 20.10 -9.59
C GLY A 120 -6.55 20.37 -8.86
N THR A 121 -6.64 20.51 -7.54
CA THR A 121 -5.57 20.92 -6.63
C THR A 121 -4.93 19.75 -5.87
N HIS A 122 -5.55 18.56 -5.88
CA HIS A 122 -5.13 17.41 -5.07
C HIS A 122 -5.30 16.01 -5.71
N SER A 123 -5.88 15.92 -6.91
CA SER A 123 -6.25 14.64 -7.53
C SER A 123 -5.44 14.34 -8.78
N ALA A 124 -5.48 13.08 -9.25
CA ALA A 124 -4.84 12.70 -10.51
C ALA A 124 -5.42 11.41 -11.11
N VAL A 125 -5.25 11.27 -12.43
CA VAL A 125 -5.48 10.02 -13.17
C VAL A 125 -4.25 9.64 -14.00
N LYS A 126 -4.14 8.34 -14.30
CA LYS A 126 -3.07 7.80 -15.15
C LYS A 126 -3.60 6.66 -16.01
N LEU A 127 -3.04 6.57 -17.22
CA LEU A 127 -3.26 5.41 -18.05
C LEU A 127 -2.47 4.21 -17.50
N CYS A 128 -3.18 3.17 -17.07
CA CYS A 128 -2.55 1.98 -16.56
C CYS A 128 -1.80 1.24 -17.68
N ARG A 129 -0.63 0.67 -17.37
CA ARG A 129 0.12 -0.17 -18.32
C ARG A 129 -0.74 -1.31 -18.89
N TRP A 130 -1.54 -1.93 -18.04
CA TRP A 130 -2.37 -3.08 -18.41
C TRP A 130 -3.60 -2.70 -19.24
N GLN A 131 -4.13 -1.51 -19.04
CA GLN A 131 -5.18 -0.93 -19.88
C GLN A 131 -4.68 -0.84 -21.33
N LYS A 132 -3.48 -0.26 -21.51
CA LYS A 132 -2.79 -0.21 -22.81
C LYS A 132 -2.45 -1.59 -23.38
N SER A 133 -2.13 -2.55 -22.53
CA SER A 133 -1.84 -3.93 -22.95
C SER A 133 -3.10 -4.63 -23.49
N MET A 134 -4.20 -4.56 -22.74
CA MET A 134 -5.46 -5.21 -23.08
C MET A 134 -6.11 -4.59 -24.32
N MET A 135 -6.07 -3.25 -24.47
CA MET A 135 -6.55 -2.59 -25.71
C MET A 135 -5.83 -3.10 -26.96
N ARG A 136 -4.60 -3.61 -26.82
CA ARG A 136 -3.78 -4.15 -27.91
C ARG A 136 -3.91 -5.66 -28.10
N GLY A 137 -4.81 -6.31 -27.36
CA GLY A 137 -4.96 -7.77 -27.34
C GLY A 137 -3.81 -8.52 -26.65
N ARG A 138 -2.97 -7.83 -25.84
CA ARG A 138 -1.71 -8.38 -25.32
C ARG A 138 -1.76 -8.94 -23.90
N GLY A 139 -2.94 -8.99 -23.28
CA GLY A 139 -3.07 -9.38 -21.87
C GLY A 139 -3.68 -8.29 -21.01
N GLY A 140 -4.64 -8.65 -20.15
CA GLY A 140 -5.14 -7.87 -19.02
C GLY A 140 -4.23 -7.97 -17.78
N CYS A 141 -4.54 -7.17 -16.75
CA CYS A 141 -3.89 -7.32 -15.45
C CYS A 141 -4.47 -8.50 -14.67
N TYR A 142 -3.84 -8.87 -13.56
CA TYR A 142 -4.35 -9.94 -12.70
C TYR A 142 -5.79 -9.74 -12.20
N LYS A 143 -6.29 -8.50 -12.12
CA LYS A 143 -7.67 -8.25 -11.70
C LYS A 143 -8.71 -8.66 -12.77
N TRP A 144 -8.31 -8.74 -14.04
CA TRP A 144 -9.11 -9.37 -15.08
C TRP A 144 -9.30 -10.85 -14.75
N THR A 145 -8.19 -11.57 -14.54
CA THR A 145 -8.16 -12.97 -14.15
C THR A 145 -8.93 -13.24 -12.86
N MET A 146 -8.71 -12.45 -11.81
CA MET A 146 -9.21 -12.75 -10.47
C MET A 146 -10.64 -12.27 -10.22
N TYR A 147 -11.08 -11.18 -10.85
CA TYR A 147 -12.36 -10.53 -10.51
C TYR A 147 -13.23 -10.17 -11.70
N GLY A 148 -12.78 -10.41 -12.94
CA GLY A 148 -13.50 -10.00 -14.15
C GLY A 148 -13.34 -8.52 -14.51
N ILE A 149 -12.37 -7.81 -13.95
CA ILE A 149 -12.11 -6.39 -14.29
C ILE A 149 -11.50 -6.30 -15.69
N LYS A 150 -12.29 -5.88 -16.67
CA LYS A 150 -11.77 -5.56 -18.02
C LYS A 150 -10.76 -4.41 -17.90
N SER A 151 -9.47 -4.73 -18.03
CA SER A 151 -8.40 -3.78 -17.71
C SER A 151 -8.41 -2.54 -18.61
N HIS A 152 -8.84 -2.65 -19.87
CA HIS A 152 -8.99 -1.50 -20.77
C HIS A 152 -10.11 -0.53 -20.38
N ARG A 153 -11.09 -1.00 -19.59
CA ARG A 153 -12.20 -0.20 -19.06
C ARG A 153 -11.97 0.27 -17.60
N CYS A 154 -10.75 0.16 -17.09
CA CYS A 154 -10.38 0.61 -15.75
C CYS A 154 -9.75 2.00 -15.80
N MET A 155 -10.28 2.94 -15.02
CA MET A 155 -9.69 4.24 -14.73
C MET A 155 -8.85 4.16 -13.45
N GLU A 156 -7.53 4.29 -13.57
CA GLU A 156 -6.62 4.34 -12.42
C GLU A 156 -6.48 5.79 -11.93
N ALA A 157 -6.96 6.05 -10.72
CA ALA A 157 -7.14 7.40 -10.20
C ALA A 157 -6.74 7.52 -8.72
N THR A 158 -6.63 8.76 -8.25
CA THR A 158 -6.60 9.08 -6.82
C THR A 158 -7.22 10.44 -6.54
N PRO A 159 -8.13 10.56 -5.54
CA PRO A 159 -8.65 11.83 -5.08
C PRO A 159 -7.70 12.51 -4.07
N SER A 160 -6.58 11.86 -3.72
CA SER A 160 -5.63 12.38 -2.73
C SER A 160 -4.22 11.93 -3.10
N MET A 161 -3.39 12.87 -3.57
CA MET A 161 -1.99 12.58 -3.89
C MET A 161 -1.09 12.46 -2.63
N ALA A 162 -1.61 12.82 -1.46
CA ALA A 162 -0.88 12.77 -0.20
C ALA A 162 -1.07 11.45 0.54
N CYS A 163 -0.06 11.00 1.28
CA CYS A 163 -0.04 9.70 1.96
C CYS A 163 0.36 9.84 3.45
N ALA A 164 0.00 8.87 4.28
CA ALA A 164 0.53 8.74 5.65
C ALA A 164 1.82 7.89 5.75
N ASN A 165 2.21 7.23 4.65
CA ASN A 165 3.36 6.32 4.58
C ASN A 165 4.39 6.78 3.54
N ASN A 166 5.66 6.43 3.78
CA ASN A 166 6.81 6.72 2.91
C ASN A 166 7.50 5.41 2.47
N CYS A 167 6.71 4.46 1.97
CA CYS A 167 7.13 3.09 1.74
C CYS A 167 8.36 2.97 0.82
N VAL A 168 9.29 2.08 1.15
CA VAL A 168 10.53 1.85 0.38
C VAL A 168 10.31 1.25 -1.00
N PHE A 169 9.18 0.56 -1.20
CA PHE A 169 8.74 -0.02 -2.47
C PHE A 169 7.78 0.90 -3.24
N CYS A 170 7.39 2.04 -2.67
CA CYS A 170 6.61 3.03 -3.39
C CYS A 170 7.50 3.65 -4.48
N TRP A 171 7.19 3.33 -5.74
CA TRP A 171 7.96 3.68 -6.94
C TRP A 171 8.21 5.18 -7.15
N ARG A 172 7.61 6.06 -6.33
CA ARG A 172 7.71 7.52 -6.44
C ARG A 172 8.70 8.15 -5.47
N LEU A 173 9.50 7.36 -4.77
CA LEU A 173 10.62 7.82 -3.93
C LEU A 173 10.25 8.98 -2.99
N ASN A 174 9.06 8.96 -2.38
CA ASN A 174 8.59 9.99 -1.44
C ASN A 174 8.50 11.42 -2.02
N SER A 175 8.29 11.55 -3.35
CA SER A 175 8.06 12.85 -4.00
C SER A 175 6.67 13.44 -3.73
N ASN A 176 5.71 12.59 -3.36
CA ASN A 176 4.38 13.00 -2.97
C ASN A 176 4.37 13.63 -1.57
N PRO A 177 3.40 14.51 -1.26
CA PRO A 177 3.24 15.04 0.09
C PRO A 177 2.94 13.93 1.10
N THR A 178 3.57 13.98 2.26
CA THR A 178 3.21 13.13 3.39
C THR A 178 2.45 13.94 4.45
N ALA A 179 1.35 13.41 4.97
CA ALA A 179 0.58 14.03 6.03
C ALA A 179 -0.23 13.00 6.84
N THR A 180 -0.55 13.38 8.06
CA THR A 180 -1.40 12.64 9.00
C THR A 180 -2.85 13.14 9.00
N GLU A 181 -3.13 14.25 8.30
CA GLU A 181 -4.46 14.86 8.20
C GLU A 181 -4.58 15.69 6.92
N TRP A 182 -5.82 16.02 6.54
CA TRP A 182 -6.09 16.90 5.41
C TRP A 182 -5.88 18.38 5.78
N LYS A 183 -5.02 19.08 5.03
CA LYS A 183 -4.64 20.49 5.30
C LYS A 183 -4.56 21.36 4.04
N TRP A 184 -5.22 20.95 2.97
CA TRP A 184 -5.16 21.59 1.66
C TRP A 184 -6.53 22.01 1.18
N MET A 185 -6.56 22.78 0.09
CA MET A 185 -7.80 23.04 -0.63
C MET A 185 -8.53 21.72 -0.93
N VAL A 186 -9.84 21.75 -0.78
CA VAL A 186 -10.71 20.61 -1.05
C VAL A 186 -11.53 20.95 -2.28
N ASP A 187 -11.26 20.29 -3.40
CA ASP A 187 -12.08 20.41 -4.59
C ASP A 187 -13.37 19.58 -4.40
N ALA A 188 -14.47 20.00 -5.03
CA ALA A 188 -15.75 19.33 -4.92
C ALA A 188 -15.71 17.94 -5.59
N PRO A 189 -16.35 16.90 -5.01
CA PRO A 189 -16.24 15.53 -5.51
C PRO A 189 -16.78 15.36 -6.93
N GLY A 190 -17.81 16.12 -7.32
CA GLY A 190 -18.33 16.14 -8.69
C GLY A 190 -17.32 16.68 -9.71
N GLU A 191 -16.68 17.81 -9.41
CA GLU A 191 -15.65 18.40 -10.28
C GLU A 191 -14.42 17.50 -10.38
N VAL A 192 -14.03 16.87 -9.27
CA VAL A 192 -12.95 15.89 -9.24
C VAL A 192 -13.29 14.71 -10.14
N LEU A 193 -14.48 14.13 -10.02
CA LEU A 193 -14.89 12.98 -10.83
C LEU A 193 -14.93 13.32 -12.33
N GLU A 194 -15.57 14.42 -12.72
CA GLU A 194 -15.66 14.82 -14.13
C GLU A 194 -14.27 15.15 -14.72
N GLY A 195 -13.40 15.78 -13.92
CA GLY A 195 -12.00 16.02 -14.29
C GLY A 195 -11.22 14.71 -14.47
N MET A 196 -11.44 13.71 -13.62
CA MET A 196 -10.84 12.38 -13.76
C MET A 196 -11.31 11.66 -15.02
N ILE A 197 -12.62 11.67 -15.31
CA ILE A 197 -13.19 11.05 -16.52
C ILE A 197 -12.63 11.73 -17.76
N SER A 198 -12.62 13.07 -17.80
CA SER A 198 -12.09 13.85 -18.91
C SER A 198 -10.59 13.59 -19.11
N GLY A 199 -9.81 13.56 -18.04
CA GLY A 199 -8.37 13.24 -18.10
C GLY A 199 -8.12 11.81 -18.60
N HIS A 200 -8.93 10.83 -18.16
CA HIS A 200 -8.87 9.45 -18.64
C HIS A 200 -9.20 9.37 -20.14
N GLN A 201 -10.25 10.03 -20.60
CA GLN A 201 -10.65 10.07 -22.01
C GLN A 201 -9.58 10.73 -22.90
N ALA A 202 -8.96 11.81 -22.42
CA ALA A 202 -7.84 12.44 -23.12
C ALA A 202 -6.64 11.48 -23.26
N LEU A 203 -6.31 10.74 -22.20
CA LEU A 203 -5.24 9.73 -22.22
C LEU A 203 -5.56 8.55 -23.15
N ILE A 204 -6.81 8.10 -23.20
CA ILE A 204 -7.28 7.08 -24.14
C ILE A 204 -7.19 7.57 -25.59
N ASN A 205 -7.63 8.79 -25.87
CA ASN A 205 -7.49 9.37 -27.20
C ASN A 205 -6.02 9.48 -27.64
N GLY A 206 -5.11 9.75 -26.69
CA GLY A 206 -3.67 9.77 -26.95
C GLY A 206 -3.05 8.43 -27.37
N VAL A 207 -3.75 7.29 -27.21
CA VAL A 207 -3.28 5.99 -27.71
C VAL A 207 -3.94 5.54 -29.01
N ARG A 208 -4.81 6.37 -29.59
CA ARG A 208 -5.44 6.12 -30.90
C ARG A 208 -4.37 5.91 -31.97
N GLY A 209 -4.59 4.93 -32.86
CA GLY A 209 -3.67 4.59 -33.94
C GLY A 209 -2.46 3.74 -33.51
N MET A 210 -2.35 3.38 -32.22
CA MET A 210 -1.28 2.51 -31.77
C MET A 210 -1.44 1.08 -32.29
N PRO A 211 -0.36 0.38 -32.71
CA PRO A 211 -0.46 -0.97 -33.25
C PRO A 211 -1.13 -1.95 -32.30
N GLY A 212 -2.21 -2.57 -32.77
CA GLY A 212 -3.05 -3.55 -32.05
C GLY A 212 -4.28 -2.95 -31.37
N VAL A 213 -4.40 -1.61 -31.24
CA VAL A 213 -5.60 -0.98 -30.71
C VAL A 213 -6.70 -1.00 -31.77
N THR A 214 -7.83 -1.63 -31.46
CA THR A 214 -9.00 -1.70 -32.34
C THR A 214 -9.94 -0.52 -32.08
N ALA A 215 -10.83 -0.23 -33.03
CA ALA A 215 -11.86 0.80 -32.83
C ALA A 215 -12.78 0.44 -31.66
N GLU A 216 -13.21 -0.82 -31.58
CA GLU A 216 -14.03 -1.36 -30.50
C GLU A 216 -13.36 -1.22 -29.13
N SER A 217 -12.08 -1.60 -28.98
CA SER A 217 -11.40 -1.51 -27.70
C SER A 217 -11.18 -0.07 -27.25
N LEU A 218 -11.01 0.86 -28.21
CA LEU A 218 -10.92 2.29 -27.95
C LEU A 218 -12.28 2.85 -27.48
N GLU A 219 -13.37 2.49 -28.16
CA GLU A 219 -14.73 2.90 -27.80
C GLU A 219 -15.12 2.41 -26.40
N GLU A 220 -14.88 1.13 -26.09
CA GLU A 220 -15.10 0.58 -24.75
C GLU A 220 -14.25 1.29 -23.68
N ALA A 221 -13.01 1.67 -24.01
CA ALA A 221 -12.10 2.32 -23.08
C ALA A 221 -12.44 3.80 -22.81
N MET A 222 -13.11 4.48 -23.74
CA MET A 222 -13.62 5.84 -23.58
C MET A 222 -14.73 5.94 -22.52
N THR A 223 -15.40 4.80 -22.24
CA THR A 223 -16.44 4.67 -21.22
C THR A 223 -15.95 3.74 -20.10
N PRO A 224 -15.14 4.25 -19.14
CA PRO A 224 -14.61 3.44 -18.06
C PRO A 224 -15.74 2.84 -17.23
N ARG A 225 -15.61 1.56 -16.89
CA ARG A 225 -16.57 0.82 -16.07
C ARG A 225 -16.07 0.56 -14.64
N HIS A 226 -14.77 0.72 -14.42
CA HIS A 226 -14.13 0.47 -13.14
C HIS A 226 -13.27 1.66 -12.73
N CYS A 227 -13.31 2.05 -11.47
CA CYS A 227 -12.42 3.06 -10.90
C CYS A 227 -11.52 2.42 -9.84
N ALA A 228 -10.22 2.37 -10.13
CA ALA A 228 -9.20 1.93 -9.20
C ALA A 228 -8.62 3.13 -8.46
N LEU A 229 -9.07 3.34 -7.23
CA LEU A 229 -8.56 4.36 -6.32
C LEU A 229 -7.30 3.81 -5.65
N SER A 230 -6.23 3.75 -6.43
CA SER A 230 -4.96 3.13 -6.04
C SER A 230 -3.75 3.70 -6.77
N LEU A 231 -3.87 4.87 -7.40
CA LEU A 231 -2.80 5.45 -8.22
C LEU A 231 -1.59 5.89 -7.36
N VAL A 232 -1.86 6.71 -6.33
CA VAL A 232 -0.97 7.08 -5.22
C VAL A 232 -1.72 7.77 -4.10
N GLY A 233 -0.98 7.99 -3.02
CA GLY A 233 -1.45 8.70 -1.86
C GLY A 233 -2.37 7.78 -1.10
N GLU A 234 -3.24 8.39 -0.31
CA GLU A 234 -4.21 7.70 0.50
C GLU A 234 -5.60 8.23 0.14
N PRO A 235 -6.33 7.53 -0.75
CA PRO A 235 -7.65 7.94 -1.20
C PRO A 235 -8.65 8.16 -0.08
N ILE A 236 -8.56 7.37 1.01
CA ILE A 236 -9.49 7.46 2.13
C ILE A 236 -9.34 8.76 2.93
N MET A 237 -8.21 9.47 2.75
CA MET A 237 -7.95 10.75 3.39
C MET A 237 -8.76 11.90 2.75
N TYR A 238 -9.34 11.71 1.55
CA TYR A 238 -10.14 12.75 0.90
C TYR A 238 -11.43 13.03 1.71
N PRO A 239 -11.67 14.28 2.16
CA PRO A 239 -12.79 14.58 3.06
C PRO A 239 -14.18 14.20 2.51
N TYR A 240 -14.35 14.21 1.19
CA TYR A 240 -15.60 13.84 0.52
C TYR A 240 -15.55 12.46 -0.13
N VAL A 241 -14.72 11.53 0.36
CA VAL A 241 -14.55 10.19 -0.22
C VAL A 241 -15.89 9.44 -0.35
N ASN A 242 -16.77 9.52 0.65
CA ASN A 242 -18.08 8.85 0.60
C ASN A 242 -19.01 9.45 -0.45
N GLU A 243 -19.00 10.77 -0.65
CA GLU A 243 -19.77 11.41 -1.72
C GLU A 243 -19.20 11.07 -3.09
N PHE A 244 -17.87 11.09 -3.23
CA PHE A 244 -17.17 10.70 -4.44
C PHE A 244 -17.48 9.24 -4.84
N LEU A 245 -17.52 8.32 -3.88
CA LEU A 245 -17.92 6.92 -4.12
C LEU A 245 -19.36 6.81 -4.60
N ARG A 246 -20.30 7.55 -3.99
CA ARG A 246 -21.70 7.58 -4.46
C ARG A 246 -21.81 8.11 -5.89
N LEU A 247 -21.05 9.13 -6.26
CA LEU A 247 -21.04 9.68 -7.63
C LEU A 247 -20.49 8.67 -8.64
N LEU A 248 -19.47 7.88 -8.28
CA LEU A 248 -18.99 6.77 -9.11
C LEU A 248 -20.10 5.74 -9.35
N HIS A 249 -20.77 5.28 -8.28
CA HIS A 249 -21.82 4.26 -8.38
C HIS A 249 -23.07 4.76 -9.11
N ALA A 250 -23.42 6.04 -8.97
CA ALA A 250 -24.50 6.67 -9.73
C ALA A 250 -24.24 6.68 -11.25
N LYS A 251 -22.97 6.64 -11.67
CA LYS A 251 -22.56 6.48 -13.07
C LYS A 251 -22.29 5.02 -13.47
N SER A 252 -22.72 4.05 -12.66
CA SER A 252 -22.40 2.65 -12.89
C SER A 252 -20.90 2.44 -13.09
N MET A 253 -20.07 2.95 -12.17
CA MET A 253 -18.63 2.64 -12.11
C MET A 253 -18.29 1.95 -10.80
N SER A 254 -17.83 0.69 -10.89
CA SER A 254 -17.43 -0.08 -9.70
C SER A 254 -16.19 0.52 -9.06
N SER A 255 -16.12 0.55 -7.74
CA SER A 255 -15.04 1.20 -6.98
C SER A 255 -14.13 0.20 -6.28
N PHE A 256 -12.83 0.36 -6.48
CA PHE A 256 -11.77 -0.43 -5.85
C PHE A 256 -10.86 0.50 -5.06
N LEU A 257 -11.10 0.62 -3.75
CA LEU A 257 -10.37 1.55 -2.88
C LEU A 257 -9.25 0.82 -2.15
N VAL A 258 -8.02 1.30 -2.32
CA VAL A 258 -6.84 0.80 -1.60
C VAL A 258 -6.45 1.79 -0.52
N ASN A 259 -6.29 1.28 0.71
CA ASN A 259 -5.81 2.03 1.86
C ASN A 259 -4.60 1.35 2.51
N ASN A 260 -3.83 2.12 3.27
CA ASN A 260 -2.63 1.67 4.00
C ASN A 260 -2.86 1.34 5.49
N GLY A 261 -4.11 1.42 5.97
CA GLY A 261 -4.45 1.12 7.37
C GLY A 261 -4.06 2.18 8.40
N GLN A 262 -3.77 3.42 8.01
CA GLN A 262 -3.40 4.49 8.95
C GLN A 262 -4.58 5.39 9.37
N PHE A 263 -5.77 5.17 8.82
CA PHE A 263 -6.98 5.95 9.09
C PHE A 263 -8.16 5.05 9.50
N PRO A 264 -8.10 4.36 10.66
CA PRO A 264 -9.10 3.37 11.07
C PRO A 264 -10.52 3.97 11.16
N ASP A 265 -10.67 5.21 11.65
CA ASP A 265 -11.97 5.87 11.72
C ASP A 265 -12.58 6.09 10.33
N ALA A 266 -11.75 6.48 9.35
CA ALA A 266 -12.20 6.70 7.98
C ALA A 266 -12.60 5.38 7.33
N ILE A 267 -11.89 4.29 7.66
CA ILE A 267 -12.28 2.94 7.26
C ILE A 267 -13.63 2.60 7.86
N ARG A 268 -13.85 2.79 9.17
CA ARG A 268 -15.12 2.47 9.84
C ARG A 268 -16.31 3.20 9.20
N GLU A 269 -16.15 4.49 8.93
CA GLU A 269 -17.17 5.38 8.34
C GLU A 269 -17.30 5.27 6.82
N LEU A 270 -16.41 4.52 6.15
CA LEU A 270 -16.44 4.37 4.70
C LEU A 270 -17.76 3.74 4.23
N ALA A 271 -18.42 4.45 3.32
CA ALA A 271 -19.59 3.97 2.59
C ALA A 271 -19.26 2.70 1.79
N PRO A 272 -20.27 1.92 1.38
CA PRO A 272 -20.00 0.71 0.61
C PRO A 272 -19.17 0.97 -0.65
N VAL A 273 -18.21 0.10 -0.92
CA VAL A 273 -17.43 0.05 -2.17
C VAL A 273 -17.65 -1.30 -2.84
N THR A 274 -17.29 -1.42 -4.12
CA THR A 274 -17.36 -2.74 -4.78
C THR A 274 -16.37 -3.71 -4.15
N GLN A 275 -15.15 -3.25 -3.86
CA GLN A 275 -14.14 -4.03 -3.13
C GLN A 275 -13.13 -3.11 -2.41
N LEU A 276 -12.99 -3.30 -1.09
CA LEU A 276 -12.08 -2.55 -0.23
C LEU A 276 -10.78 -3.31 -0.02
N TYR A 277 -9.65 -2.63 -0.14
CA TYR A 277 -8.32 -3.20 0.00
C TYR A 277 -7.56 -2.57 1.16
N LEU A 278 -7.03 -3.41 2.04
CA LEU A 278 -5.99 -3.05 3.00
C LEU A 278 -4.64 -3.56 2.49
N SER A 279 -3.65 -2.68 2.36
CA SER A 279 -2.27 -3.09 2.07
C SER A 279 -1.63 -3.62 3.36
N VAL A 280 -1.26 -4.90 3.38
CA VAL A 280 -0.62 -5.60 4.50
C VAL A 280 0.79 -5.94 4.06
N ASP A 281 1.64 -4.91 3.99
CA ASP A 281 3.00 -5.04 3.44
C ASP A 281 4.02 -5.54 4.47
N ALA A 282 3.64 -5.61 5.74
CA ALA A 282 4.47 -6.11 6.83
C ALA A 282 3.67 -6.95 7.84
N PRO A 283 4.25 -8.05 8.35
CA PRO A 283 3.57 -8.93 9.30
C PRO A 283 3.63 -8.41 10.74
N ASN A 284 4.55 -7.50 11.06
CA ASN A 284 4.77 -7.00 12.42
C ASN A 284 5.19 -5.51 12.44
N GLN A 285 5.15 -4.91 13.63
CA GLN A 285 5.48 -3.50 13.88
C GLN A 285 6.89 -3.10 13.40
N LYS A 286 7.88 -3.98 13.56
CA LYS A 286 9.29 -3.72 13.21
C LYS A 286 9.45 -3.68 11.69
N THR A 287 8.92 -4.67 10.98
CA THR A 287 8.97 -4.74 9.51
C THR A 287 8.19 -3.58 8.89
N MET A 288 7.02 -3.21 9.44
CA MET A 288 6.23 -2.07 8.97
C MET A 288 7.02 -0.75 9.08
N LYS A 289 7.76 -0.56 10.19
CA LYS A 289 8.60 0.63 10.37
C LYS A 289 9.67 0.77 9.29
N VAL A 290 10.24 -0.35 8.88
CA VAL A 290 11.32 -0.40 7.88
C VAL A 290 10.78 -0.23 6.47
N LEU A 291 9.73 -0.99 6.13
CA LEU A 291 9.17 -1.06 4.81
C LEU A 291 8.24 0.11 4.50
N ASP A 292 7.25 0.38 5.35
CA ASP A 292 6.19 1.33 5.06
C ASP A 292 6.53 2.75 5.50
N ARG A 293 7.41 2.88 6.51
CA ARG A 293 7.85 4.16 7.07
C ARG A 293 6.67 5.11 7.35
N PRO A 294 5.68 4.66 8.16
CA PRO A 294 4.54 5.48 8.51
C PRO A 294 4.97 6.74 9.26
N VAL A 295 4.22 7.82 9.09
CA VAL A 295 4.48 9.11 9.76
C VAL A 295 3.87 9.15 11.15
N PHE A 296 2.78 8.42 11.39
CA PHE A 296 2.15 8.33 12.70
C PHE A 296 3.08 7.64 13.71
N PRO A 297 3.15 8.11 14.97
CA PRO A 297 3.92 7.44 16.02
C PRO A 297 3.24 6.15 16.50
N ASP A 298 1.91 6.11 16.50
CA ASP A 298 1.00 5.01 16.87
C ASP A 298 0.58 4.15 15.65
N TYR A 299 1.42 4.12 14.62
CA TYR A 299 1.11 3.52 13.31
C TYR A 299 0.66 2.05 13.37
N TRP A 300 1.17 1.30 14.34
CA TRP A 300 0.90 -0.14 14.46
C TRP A 300 -0.45 -0.39 15.11
N GLU A 301 -0.78 0.38 16.13
CA GLU A 301 -2.07 0.38 16.80
C GLU A 301 -3.17 0.74 15.80
N ARG A 302 -2.98 1.82 15.04
CA ARG A 302 -3.90 2.26 13.97
C ARG A 302 -4.10 1.22 12.88
N PHE A 303 -3.00 0.55 12.49
CA PHE A 303 -3.06 -0.54 11.53
C PHE A 303 -3.88 -1.72 12.06
N ASN A 304 -3.68 -2.12 13.31
CA ASN A 304 -4.45 -3.18 13.95
C ASN A 304 -5.95 -2.83 14.09
N GLU A 305 -6.28 -1.57 14.41
CA GLU A 305 -7.66 -1.08 14.39
C GLU A 305 -8.27 -1.10 13.00
N SER A 306 -7.47 -0.80 11.98
CA SER A 306 -7.89 -0.89 10.58
C SER A 306 -8.17 -2.33 10.18
N VAL A 307 -7.34 -3.30 10.61
CA VAL A 307 -7.59 -4.74 10.43
C VAL A 307 -8.93 -5.16 11.06
N ASN A 308 -9.25 -4.69 12.27
CA ASN A 308 -10.56 -4.92 12.89
C ASN A 308 -11.70 -4.31 12.06
N SER A 309 -11.52 -3.06 11.63
CA SER A 309 -12.53 -2.31 10.86
C SER A 309 -12.81 -2.97 9.51
N MET A 310 -11.81 -3.61 8.90
CA MET A 310 -11.99 -4.40 7.68
C MET A 310 -12.91 -5.61 7.91
N ARG A 311 -12.77 -6.32 9.04
CA ARG A 311 -13.64 -7.47 9.37
C ARG A 311 -15.12 -7.09 9.50
N GLU A 312 -15.38 -5.89 9.99
CA GLU A 312 -16.74 -5.39 10.21
C GLU A 312 -17.46 -4.99 8.92
N LYS A 313 -16.74 -4.83 7.80
CA LYS A 313 -17.33 -4.41 6.52
C LYS A 313 -18.24 -5.49 5.94
N LYS A 314 -19.36 -5.01 5.38
CA LYS A 314 -20.39 -5.83 4.72
C LYS A 314 -20.20 -5.97 3.21
N HIS A 315 -19.24 -5.24 2.63
CA HIS A 315 -18.83 -5.42 1.24
C HIS A 315 -17.51 -6.20 1.15
N ARG A 316 -17.11 -6.58 -0.07
CA ARG A 316 -15.89 -7.38 -0.29
C ARG A 316 -14.64 -6.68 0.27
N THR A 317 -13.80 -7.46 0.95
CA THR A 317 -12.56 -6.99 1.57
C THR A 317 -11.39 -7.83 1.10
N VAL A 318 -10.25 -7.19 0.89
CA VAL A 318 -9.03 -7.82 0.40
C VAL A 318 -7.86 -7.35 1.22
N PHE A 319 -7.06 -8.29 1.73
CA PHE A 319 -5.73 -7.96 2.24
C PHE A 319 -4.73 -8.24 1.14
N ARG A 320 -3.97 -7.22 0.74
CA ARG A 320 -2.97 -7.35 -0.33
C ARG A 320 -1.59 -7.21 0.25
N LEU A 321 -0.77 -8.23 0.07
CA LEU A 321 0.61 -8.27 0.50
C LEU A 321 1.52 -7.99 -0.69
N THR A 322 2.43 -7.03 -0.54
CA THR A 322 3.56 -6.88 -1.45
C THR A 322 4.73 -7.71 -0.93
N MET A 323 5.00 -8.84 -1.56
CA MET A 323 6.02 -9.79 -1.10
C MET A 323 7.42 -9.35 -1.49
N ILE A 324 8.29 -9.25 -0.50
CA ILE A 324 9.66 -8.75 -0.58
C ILE A 324 10.58 -9.75 0.11
N ASP A 325 11.46 -10.35 -0.69
CA ASP A 325 12.40 -11.35 -0.21
C ASP A 325 13.40 -10.76 0.78
N GLY A 326 13.65 -11.47 1.90
CA GLY A 326 14.49 -11.03 3.01
C GLY A 326 13.85 -10.03 3.97
N PHE A 327 12.54 -9.75 3.84
CA PHE A 327 11.83 -8.82 4.72
C PHE A 327 10.52 -9.36 5.29
N ASN A 328 9.67 -9.95 4.45
CA ASN A 328 8.30 -10.32 4.85
C ASN A 328 7.87 -11.69 4.30
N MET A 329 8.85 -12.57 4.03
CA MET A 329 8.67 -13.91 3.47
C MET A 329 9.42 -15.00 4.25
N GLU A 330 9.97 -14.68 5.41
CA GLU A 330 10.70 -15.65 6.22
C GLU A 330 9.70 -16.56 6.97
N PRO A 331 10.08 -17.80 7.33
CA PRO A 331 9.19 -18.73 8.01
C PRO A 331 8.53 -18.16 9.27
N GLU A 332 9.24 -17.33 10.03
CA GLU A 332 8.72 -16.67 11.24
C GLU A 332 7.56 -15.71 10.93
N ASN A 333 7.54 -15.14 9.73
CA ASN A 333 6.48 -14.22 9.31
C ASN A 333 5.14 -14.93 9.11
N LEU A 334 5.11 -16.26 8.90
CA LEU A 334 3.86 -17.00 8.73
C LEU A 334 2.96 -16.92 9.98
N CYS A 335 3.54 -17.08 11.17
CA CYS A 335 2.80 -16.96 12.43
C CYS A 335 2.29 -15.54 12.67
N GLU A 336 3.12 -14.54 12.38
CA GLU A 336 2.75 -13.12 12.51
C GLU A 336 1.62 -12.73 11.54
N TYR A 337 1.68 -13.23 10.29
CA TYR A 337 0.59 -13.08 9.34
C TYR A 337 -0.68 -13.80 9.80
N LYS A 338 -0.56 -15.01 10.35
CA LYS A 338 -1.70 -15.76 10.90
C LYS A 338 -2.47 -14.91 11.91
N GLU A 339 -1.80 -14.25 12.85
CA GLU A 339 -2.46 -13.37 13.81
C GLU A 339 -3.27 -12.25 13.13
N LEU A 340 -2.70 -11.60 12.10
CA LEU A 340 -3.38 -10.53 11.36
C LEU A 340 -4.57 -11.05 10.53
N PHE A 341 -4.43 -12.20 9.87
CA PHE A 341 -5.47 -12.77 9.02
C PHE A 341 -6.60 -13.41 9.82
N ASP A 342 -6.30 -14.04 10.95
CA ASP A 342 -7.31 -14.59 11.87
C ASP A 342 -8.09 -13.45 12.54
N ARG A 343 -7.43 -12.31 12.79
CA ARG A 343 -8.07 -11.10 13.29
C ARG A 343 -8.97 -10.43 12.26
N GLY A 344 -8.46 -10.21 11.05
CA GLY A 344 -9.14 -9.44 10.01
C GLY A 344 -10.14 -10.22 9.16
N GLN A 345 -9.95 -11.54 9.03
CA GLN A 345 -10.72 -12.46 8.19
C GLN A 345 -11.16 -11.86 6.84
N PRO A 346 -10.22 -11.33 6.02
CA PRO A 346 -10.59 -10.73 4.74
C PRO A 346 -11.24 -11.76 3.81
N HIS A 347 -12.11 -11.29 2.92
CA HIS A 347 -12.75 -12.17 1.94
C HIS A 347 -11.75 -12.79 0.96
N PHE A 348 -10.71 -12.03 0.60
CA PHE A 348 -9.63 -12.48 -0.28
C PHE A 348 -8.26 -12.02 0.21
N ILE A 349 -7.23 -12.78 -0.14
CA ILE A 349 -5.84 -12.42 0.14
C ILE A 349 -5.07 -12.41 -1.18
N GLU A 350 -4.54 -11.25 -1.55
CA GLU A 350 -3.70 -11.08 -2.73
C GLU A 350 -2.23 -11.11 -2.34
N ILE A 351 -1.52 -12.16 -2.75
CA ILE A 351 -0.09 -12.32 -2.50
C ILE A 351 0.65 -11.91 -3.76
N LYS A 352 1.22 -10.70 -3.74
CA LYS A 352 1.72 -10.05 -4.96
C LYS A 352 3.21 -9.83 -4.92
N ARG A 353 3.89 -10.31 -5.95
CA ARG A 353 5.34 -10.16 -6.11
C ARG A 353 5.73 -8.69 -6.22
N LEU A 354 6.79 -8.29 -5.51
CA LEU A 354 7.41 -6.97 -5.65
C LEU A 354 7.63 -6.64 -7.14
N THR A 355 7.08 -5.50 -7.57
CA THR A 355 7.36 -4.97 -8.90
C THR A 355 8.67 -4.17 -8.83
N PRO A 356 9.70 -4.53 -9.64
CA PRO A 356 10.97 -3.80 -9.68
C PRO A 356 10.76 -2.33 -10.07
N ALA A 357 10.76 -1.43 -9.09
CA ALA A 357 10.70 0.01 -9.29
C ALA A 357 11.99 0.68 -8.80
N PHE A 358 13.13 0.00 -8.98
CA PHE A 358 14.47 0.48 -8.60
C PHE A 358 14.87 1.64 -9.51
N SER A 359 14.36 2.83 -9.23
CA SER A 359 14.60 4.04 -10.00
C SER A 359 16.00 4.58 -9.74
N GLY A 360 17.05 3.81 -10.06
CA GLY A 360 18.47 4.21 -9.98
C GLY A 360 18.94 4.80 -8.64
N ASN A 361 18.10 4.78 -7.61
CA ASN A 361 18.31 5.51 -6.38
C ASN A 361 19.09 4.60 -5.43
N HIS A 362 20.38 4.88 -5.28
CA HIS A 362 21.26 4.08 -4.43
C HIS A 362 20.83 4.10 -2.95
N ASN A 363 19.99 5.06 -2.54
CA ASN A 363 19.48 5.21 -1.17
C ASN A 363 18.26 4.32 -0.84
N THR A 364 17.72 3.53 -1.78
CA THR A 364 16.73 2.51 -1.41
C THR A 364 17.42 1.29 -0.82
N ILE A 365 16.80 0.69 0.19
CA ILE A 365 17.25 -0.58 0.80
C ILE A 365 16.91 -1.78 -0.09
N LEU A 366 16.01 -1.62 -1.06
CA LEU A 366 15.59 -2.70 -1.94
C LEU A 366 16.53 -2.85 -3.14
N ARG A 367 16.76 -4.10 -3.53
CA ARG A 367 17.58 -4.53 -4.66
C ARG A 367 16.83 -5.59 -5.47
N ILE A 368 17.31 -5.89 -6.68
CA ILE A 368 16.69 -6.89 -7.55
C ILE A 368 16.59 -8.28 -6.88
N GLN A 369 17.54 -8.61 -6.01
CA GLN A 369 17.54 -9.84 -5.22
C GLN A 369 16.34 -9.93 -4.25
N ASN A 370 15.74 -8.80 -3.87
CA ASN A 370 14.55 -8.78 -3.01
C ASN A 370 13.26 -9.07 -3.79
N VAL A 371 13.34 -9.28 -5.11
CA VAL A 371 12.18 -9.69 -5.92
C VAL A 371 12.09 -11.21 -5.85
N PRO A 372 11.06 -11.76 -5.20
CA PRO A 372 10.96 -13.22 -5.03
C PRO A 372 10.87 -13.94 -6.37
N SER A 373 11.47 -15.13 -6.44
CA SER A 373 11.23 -16.05 -7.56
C SER A 373 9.76 -16.50 -7.57
N TRP A 374 9.29 -16.99 -8.72
CA TRP A 374 7.90 -17.44 -8.83
C TRP A 374 7.62 -18.68 -7.98
N ASP A 375 8.56 -19.63 -7.92
CA ASP A 375 8.42 -20.82 -7.09
C ASP A 375 8.37 -20.47 -5.59
N LYS A 376 9.20 -19.51 -5.16
CA LYS A 376 9.15 -18.99 -3.78
C LYS A 376 7.82 -18.32 -3.46
N MET A 377 7.22 -17.60 -4.42
CA MET A 377 5.87 -17.05 -4.27
C MET A 377 4.82 -18.14 -4.08
N LYS A 378 4.86 -19.21 -4.90
CA LYS A 378 3.91 -20.33 -4.80
C LYS A 378 4.04 -21.06 -3.47
N ALA A 379 5.26 -21.43 -3.10
CA ALA A 379 5.54 -22.13 -1.84
C ALA A 379 5.09 -21.31 -0.61
N PHE A 380 5.39 -20.01 -0.59
CA PHE A 380 4.93 -19.14 0.49
C PHE A 380 3.40 -19.03 0.55
N ALA A 381 2.73 -18.95 -0.61
CA ALA A 381 1.28 -18.87 -0.66
C ALA A 381 0.59 -20.15 -0.13
N GLU A 382 1.12 -21.32 -0.48
CA GLU A 382 0.64 -22.61 0.04
C GLU A 382 0.87 -22.72 1.56
N GLN A 383 2.06 -22.35 2.03
CA GLN A 383 2.37 -22.32 3.47
C GLN A 383 1.44 -21.37 4.22
N LEU A 384 1.24 -20.15 3.71
CA LEU A 384 0.34 -19.18 4.30
C LEU A 384 -1.09 -19.72 4.35
N CYS A 385 -1.60 -20.26 3.24
CA CYS A 385 -2.93 -20.85 3.16
C CYS A 385 -3.12 -22.00 4.17
N GLY A 386 -2.06 -22.79 4.44
CA GLY A 386 -2.09 -23.89 5.40
C GLY A 386 -2.06 -23.49 6.87
N VAL A 387 -1.70 -22.24 7.21
CA VAL A 387 -1.62 -21.78 8.62
C VAL A 387 -2.73 -20.82 9.02
N ILE A 388 -3.20 -19.98 8.09
CA ILE A 388 -4.26 -18.99 8.36
C ILE A 388 -5.62 -19.68 8.48
N GLY A 389 -6.48 -19.20 9.38
CA GLY A 389 -7.80 -19.79 9.61
C GLY A 389 -7.73 -21.30 9.85
N ASP A 390 -6.72 -21.71 10.62
CA ASP A 390 -6.37 -23.09 10.98
C ASP A 390 -6.22 -24.04 9.77
N GLY A 391 -5.83 -23.48 8.62
CA GLY A 391 -5.59 -24.22 7.37
C GLY A 391 -6.88 -24.65 6.65
N THR A 392 -8.05 -24.22 7.11
CA THR A 392 -9.35 -24.66 6.57
C THR A 392 -10.21 -23.54 6.04
N GLN A 393 -10.07 -22.31 6.55
CA GLN A 393 -10.95 -21.19 6.16
C GLN A 393 -10.64 -20.57 4.80
N TYR A 394 -9.47 -20.84 4.23
CA TYR A 394 -9.04 -20.30 2.95
C TYR A 394 -8.64 -21.41 1.98
N THR A 395 -8.72 -21.09 0.69
CA THR A 395 -8.26 -21.97 -0.39
C THR A 395 -7.49 -21.18 -1.45
N MET A 396 -6.63 -21.88 -2.19
CA MET A 396 -5.95 -21.35 -3.38
C MET A 396 -7.00 -21.14 -4.48
N ALA A 397 -7.30 -19.87 -4.79
CA ALA A 397 -8.45 -19.52 -5.61
C ALA A 397 -8.08 -19.25 -7.07
N SER A 398 -7.01 -18.50 -7.29
CA SER A 398 -6.61 -18.03 -8.62
C SER A 398 -5.13 -17.67 -8.65
N VAL A 399 -4.56 -17.58 -9.83
CA VAL A 399 -3.17 -17.21 -10.07
C VAL A 399 -3.08 -16.32 -11.30
N HIS A 400 -2.11 -15.41 -11.35
CA HIS A 400 -1.73 -14.71 -12.58
C HIS A 400 -0.22 -14.52 -12.64
N GLU A 401 0.47 -15.47 -13.26
CA GLU A 401 1.94 -15.55 -13.33
C GLU A 401 2.53 -14.31 -14.02
N HIS A 402 1.86 -13.79 -15.04
CA HIS A 402 2.33 -12.63 -15.80
C HIS A 402 2.38 -11.33 -14.97
N SER A 403 1.50 -11.19 -13.97
CA SER A 403 1.56 -10.10 -12.97
C SER A 403 2.24 -10.52 -11.67
N GLY A 404 2.59 -11.79 -11.49
CA GLY A 404 3.14 -12.34 -10.26
C GLY A 404 2.20 -12.23 -9.06
N CYS A 405 0.92 -12.56 -9.23
CA CYS A 405 -0.09 -12.47 -8.17
C CYS A 405 -0.76 -13.82 -7.94
N ILE A 406 -0.95 -14.18 -6.68
CA ILE A 406 -1.70 -15.36 -6.24
C ILE A 406 -2.89 -14.86 -5.41
N LEU A 407 -4.03 -15.53 -5.53
CA LEU A 407 -5.25 -15.23 -4.79
C LEU A 407 -5.60 -16.39 -3.88
N LEU A 408 -5.77 -16.09 -2.59
CA LEU A 408 -6.52 -16.95 -1.68
C LEU A 408 -7.94 -16.40 -1.55
N ALA A 409 -8.92 -17.30 -1.43
CA ALA A 409 -10.31 -16.93 -1.15
C ALA A 409 -10.80 -17.62 0.10
N HIS A 410 -11.60 -16.91 0.90
CA HIS A 410 -12.32 -17.51 2.02
C HIS A 410 -13.30 -18.59 1.51
N GLN A 411 -13.49 -19.68 2.25
CA GLN A 411 -14.33 -20.82 1.84
C GLN A 411 -15.78 -20.45 1.49
N ARG A 412 -16.28 -19.33 2.04
CA ARG A 412 -17.61 -18.79 1.71
C ARG A 412 -17.77 -18.44 0.21
N PHE A 413 -16.68 -18.25 -0.53
CA PHE A 413 -16.68 -18.04 -1.97
C PHE A 413 -16.50 -19.34 -2.76
N VAL A 414 -16.53 -20.50 -2.11
CA VAL A 414 -16.51 -21.82 -2.74
C VAL A 414 -17.92 -22.40 -2.68
N LEU A 415 -18.68 -22.26 -3.77
CA LEU A 415 -20.06 -22.75 -3.86
C LEU A 415 -20.08 -23.97 -4.78
N ASN A 416 -20.64 -25.08 -4.31
CA ASN A 416 -20.70 -26.34 -5.06
C ASN A 416 -19.34 -26.79 -5.61
N GLY A 417 -18.28 -26.65 -4.80
CA GLY A 417 -16.91 -27.01 -5.18
C GLY A 417 -16.25 -26.08 -6.21
N ARG A 418 -16.86 -24.92 -6.53
CA ARG A 418 -16.31 -23.95 -7.47
C ARG A 418 -16.01 -22.62 -6.80
N VAL A 419 -14.86 -22.04 -7.12
CA VAL A 419 -14.47 -20.71 -6.66
C VAL A 419 -15.32 -19.64 -7.37
N HIS A 420 -15.82 -18.67 -6.61
CA HIS A 420 -16.63 -17.55 -7.08
C HIS A 420 -15.96 -16.23 -6.72
N SER A 421 -14.83 -15.94 -7.38
CA SER A 421 -14.09 -14.70 -7.18
C SER A 421 -14.54 -13.58 -8.12
N TRP A 422 -15.18 -13.89 -9.25
CA TRP A 422 -15.65 -12.87 -10.20
C TRP A 422 -16.85 -12.10 -9.65
N ILE A 423 -16.95 -10.84 -10.07
CA ILE A 423 -17.96 -9.89 -9.60
C ILE A 423 -19.03 -9.74 -10.67
N ASP A 424 -20.29 -9.94 -10.29
CA ASP A 424 -21.44 -9.53 -11.10
C ASP A 424 -21.62 -8.01 -10.97
N TYR A 425 -21.01 -7.27 -11.88
CA TYR A 425 -20.99 -5.81 -11.85
C TYR A 425 -22.38 -5.19 -12.06
N ASP A 426 -23.25 -5.83 -12.84
CA ASP A 426 -24.58 -5.32 -13.14
C ASP A 426 -25.52 -5.57 -11.95
N LYS A 427 -25.38 -6.73 -11.30
CA LYS A 427 -26.08 -7.01 -10.04
C LYS A 427 -25.61 -6.11 -8.91
N PHE A 428 -24.30 -5.87 -8.79
CA PHE A 428 -23.76 -4.90 -7.83
C PHE A 428 -24.35 -3.50 -8.05
N ASP A 429 -24.37 -3.01 -9.29
CA ASP A 429 -24.94 -1.70 -9.62
C ASP A 429 -26.42 -1.60 -9.26
N THR A 430 -27.19 -2.66 -9.55
CA THR A 430 -28.62 -2.72 -9.21
C THR A 430 -28.84 -2.64 -7.69
N ILE A 431 -27.98 -3.31 -6.90
CA ILE A 431 -28.07 -3.31 -5.44
C ILE A 431 -27.66 -1.95 -4.86
N ILE A 432 -26.53 -1.39 -5.31
CA ILE A 432 -25.95 -0.19 -4.71
C ILE A 432 -26.76 1.09 -5.02
N GLN A 433 -27.50 1.11 -6.13
CA GLN A 433 -28.37 2.23 -6.50
C GLN A 433 -29.69 2.26 -5.70
N ASP A 434 -30.08 1.14 -5.07
CA ASP A 434 -31.23 1.07 -4.17
C ASP A 434 -30.75 1.19 -2.71
N ALA A 435 -31.15 2.26 -2.02
CA ALA A 435 -30.69 2.53 -0.66
C ALA A 435 -31.07 1.43 0.35
N ALA A 436 -32.23 0.79 0.20
CA ALA A 436 -32.68 -0.26 1.10
C ALA A 436 -31.88 -1.55 0.88
N ARG A 437 -31.63 -1.91 -0.39
CA ARG A 437 -30.82 -3.09 -0.74
C ARG A 437 -29.34 -2.87 -0.40
N ALA A 438 -28.81 -1.68 -0.66
CA ALA A 438 -27.43 -1.30 -0.33
C ALA A 438 -27.14 -1.42 1.18
N ALA A 439 -28.12 -1.10 2.04
CA ALA A 439 -27.97 -1.14 3.49
C ALA A 439 -27.75 -2.56 4.06
N VAL A 440 -28.26 -3.60 3.36
CA VAL A 440 -28.16 -5.00 3.78
C VAL A 440 -27.28 -5.85 2.85
N MET A 441 -26.62 -5.22 1.88
CA MET A 441 -25.78 -5.89 0.88
C MET A 441 -24.67 -6.71 1.54
N VAL A 442 -24.49 -7.93 1.04
CA VAL A 442 -23.38 -8.83 1.40
C VAL A 442 -22.58 -9.23 0.16
N PRO A 443 -21.31 -9.68 0.31
CA PRO A 443 -20.46 -10.04 -0.83
C PRO A 443 -21.03 -11.14 -1.72
N GLU A 444 -21.82 -12.06 -1.15
CA GLU A 444 -22.46 -13.18 -1.84
C GLU A 444 -23.55 -12.74 -2.82
N ASP A 445 -24.08 -11.52 -2.66
CA ASP A 445 -25.18 -11.04 -3.49
C ASP A 445 -24.77 -10.84 -4.95
N TYR A 446 -23.47 -10.70 -5.27
CA TYR A 446 -23.01 -10.31 -6.61
C TYR A 446 -21.82 -11.16 -7.09
N LEU A 447 -21.93 -12.47 -6.94
CA LEU A 447 -20.90 -13.43 -7.32
C LEU A 447 -21.10 -14.02 -8.72
N LEU A 448 -19.98 -14.16 -9.43
CA LEU A 448 -19.87 -14.99 -10.63
C LEU A 448 -18.78 -16.07 -10.41
N PRO A 449 -18.92 -17.24 -11.04
CA PRO A 449 -17.90 -18.28 -10.97
C PRO A 449 -16.58 -17.80 -11.59
N THR A 450 -15.47 -18.15 -10.96
CA THR A 450 -14.14 -17.94 -11.52
C THR A 450 -13.97 -18.83 -12.75
N PRO A 451 -13.56 -18.28 -13.91
CA PRO A 451 -13.34 -19.09 -15.11
C PRO A 451 -12.28 -20.16 -14.89
N THR A 452 -12.44 -21.30 -15.55
CA THR A 452 -11.52 -22.44 -15.41
C THR A 452 -10.08 -22.09 -15.75
N TRP A 453 -9.84 -21.24 -16.76
CA TRP A 453 -8.50 -20.80 -17.14
C TRP A 453 -7.85 -19.89 -16.08
N ALA A 454 -8.63 -19.29 -15.19
CA ALA A 454 -8.20 -18.38 -14.14
C ALA A 454 -7.96 -19.07 -12.78
N LEU A 455 -8.33 -20.35 -12.64
CA LEU A 455 -8.13 -21.11 -11.40
C LEU A 455 -6.65 -21.30 -11.09
N TRP A 456 -6.34 -21.54 -9.81
CA TRP A 456 -4.98 -21.73 -9.31
C TRP A 456 -4.21 -22.85 -10.02
N ASP A 457 -4.88 -23.97 -10.28
CA ASP A 457 -4.36 -25.20 -10.88
C ASP A 457 -4.44 -25.19 -12.42
N SER A 458 -4.91 -24.09 -13.01
CA SER A 458 -5.02 -23.94 -14.46
C SER A 458 -3.65 -23.96 -15.15
N PRO A 459 -3.47 -24.73 -16.24
CA PRO A 459 -2.25 -24.70 -17.03
C PRO A 459 -2.02 -23.35 -17.73
N ALA A 460 -3.05 -22.51 -17.83
CA ALA A 460 -2.91 -21.16 -18.38
C ALA A 460 -2.23 -20.18 -17.40
N GLU A 461 -2.05 -20.58 -16.13
CA GLU A 461 -1.52 -19.74 -15.04
C GLU A 461 -2.16 -18.35 -14.99
N GLY A 462 -3.47 -18.31 -15.24
CA GLY A 462 -4.29 -17.11 -15.24
C GLY A 462 -4.19 -16.22 -16.47
N PHE A 463 -3.43 -16.61 -17.49
CA PHE A 463 -3.39 -15.87 -18.74
C PHE A 463 -4.61 -16.22 -19.58
N ASP A 464 -5.40 -15.20 -19.95
CA ASP A 464 -6.62 -15.40 -20.72
C ASP A 464 -6.32 -16.03 -22.10
N PRO A 465 -6.88 -17.21 -22.42
CA PRO A 465 -6.71 -17.87 -23.71
C PRO A 465 -7.19 -17.05 -24.91
N ALA A 466 -8.12 -16.10 -24.70
CA ALA A 466 -8.60 -15.20 -25.75
C ALA A 466 -7.60 -14.08 -26.10
N GLN A 467 -6.49 -13.97 -25.35
CA GLN A 467 -5.48 -12.92 -25.53
C GLN A 467 -4.14 -13.51 -25.98
N GLN A 468 -3.27 -12.66 -26.54
CA GLN A 468 -1.96 -13.10 -27.02
C GLN A 468 -0.83 -12.60 -26.13
N ARG A 469 -0.07 -13.51 -25.52
CA ARG A 469 1.08 -13.15 -24.68
C ARG A 469 2.17 -12.51 -25.54
N HIS A 470 2.44 -11.22 -25.31
CA HIS A 470 3.48 -10.51 -26.06
C HIS A 470 4.87 -10.72 -25.43
N VAL A 471 5.76 -11.40 -26.16
CA VAL A 471 7.16 -11.59 -25.78
C VAL A 471 8.06 -10.70 -26.64
N SER A 472 8.76 -9.76 -26.00
CA SER A 472 9.71 -8.87 -26.67
C SER A 472 10.89 -9.64 -27.28
N ASN A 473 11.48 -9.12 -28.36
CA ASN A 473 12.66 -9.74 -28.99
C ASN A 473 13.82 -9.93 -28.01
N LYS A 474 14.05 -8.95 -27.11
CA LYS A 474 15.05 -9.05 -26.04
C LYS A 474 14.79 -10.25 -25.14
N ARG A 475 13.54 -10.44 -24.68
CA ARG A 475 13.17 -11.58 -23.84
C ARG A 475 13.27 -12.89 -24.60
N ARG A 476 12.87 -12.92 -25.88
CA ARG A 476 13.00 -14.10 -26.74
C ARG A 476 14.47 -14.53 -26.90
N ASN A 477 15.38 -13.57 -27.11
CA ASN A 477 16.81 -13.84 -27.20
C ASN A 477 17.38 -14.34 -25.86
N HIS A 478 16.94 -13.77 -24.74
CA HIS A 478 17.34 -14.25 -23.41
C HIS A 478 16.86 -15.68 -23.16
N MET A 479 15.60 -16.00 -23.48
CA MET A 479 15.05 -17.36 -23.36
C MET A 479 15.82 -18.36 -24.23
N LYS A 480 16.16 -17.99 -25.47
CA LYS A 480 17.01 -18.82 -26.35
C LYS A 480 18.38 -19.10 -25.74
N LYS A 481 19.03 -18.07 -25.17
CA LYS A 481 20.34 -18.22 -24.51
C LYS A 481 20.24 -19.10 -23.26
N ALA A 482 19.19 -18.93 -22.45
CA ALA A 482 18.96 -19.76 -21.26
C ALA A 482 18.71 -21.24 -21.64
N ALA A 483 17.92 -21.49 -22.68
CA ALA A 483 17.67 -22.84 -23.19
C ALA A 483 18.96 -23.51 -23.73
N ALA A 484 19.85 -22.74 -24.36
CA ALA A 484 21.14 -23.24 -24.84
C ALA A 484 22.18 -23.45 -23.72
N ALA A 485 21.97 -22.88 -22.53
CA ALA A 485 22.87 -22.98 -21.38
C ALA A 485 22.50 -24.12 -20.42
N LEU A 486 21.37 -24.80 -20.63
CA LEU A 486 21.06 -26.04 -19.92
C LEU A 486 21.98 -27.16 -20.45
N PRO A 487 22.75 -27.85 -19.59
CA PRO A 487 23.56 -28.98 -20.03
C PRO A 487 22.64 -30.03 -20.65
N GLN A 488 22.95 -30.45 -21.88
CA GLN A 488 22.35 -31.66 -22.44
C GLN A 488 22.77 -32.81 -21.52
N LEU A 489 21.84 -33.31 -20.70
CA LEU A 489 21.95 -34.63 -20.12
C LEU A 489 21.91 -35.63 -21.28
N HIS A 490 23.06 -35.83 -21.93
CA HIS A 490 23.26 -36.97 -22.81
C HIS A 490 23.11 -38.22 -21.96
N GLY A 491 22.13 -39.04 -22.32
CA GLY A 491 21.89 -40.34 -21.72
C GLY A 491 23.17 -41.19 -21.78
N CYS A 492 23.68 -41.54 -20.62
CA CYS A 492 24.63 -42.62 -20.49
C CYS A 492 23.83 -43.93 -20.40
N CYS A 493 23.36 -44.41 -21.55
CA CYS A 493 23.11 -45.84 -21.73
C CYS A 493 24.37 -46.43 -22.39
N SER A 494 25.32 -46.88 -21.58
CA SER A 494 26.34 -47.81 -22.04
C SER A 494 25.83 -49.23 -21.83
N ALA A 495 25.61 -49.92 -22.94
CA ALA A 495 25.36 -51.34 -23.01
C ALA A 495 26.55 -52.14 -22.46
N THR A 496 26.27 -53.20 -21.70
CA THR A 496 26.87 -54.54 -21.85
C THR A 496 26.11 -55.56 -20.99
N ALA A 497 25.41 -56.48 -21.65
CA ALA A 497 25.22 -57.85 -21.18
C ALA A 497 24.80 -58.70 -22.37
N GLU A 498 25.74 -59.50 -22.85
CA GLU A 498 25.53 -60.56 -23.83
C GLU A 498 24.56 -61.62 -23.29
N ALA A 499 23.63 -62.07 -24.13
CA ALA A 499 23.09 -63.43 -24.06
C ALA A 499 22.52 -63.83 -25.42
N THR A 500 23.31 -64.66 -26.10
CA THR A 500 22.97 -65.58 -27.17
C THR A 500 21.59 -66.23 -26.99
N ILE A 501 20.78 -66.37 -28.06
CA ILE A 501 20.00 -67.57 -28.43
C ILE A 501 19.28 -67.33 -29.79
N VAL A 502 19.82 -68.02 -30.81
CA VAL A 502 19.19 -68.83 -31.87
C VAL A 502 17.83 -68.42 -32.49
N GLN A 503 17.86 -68.32 -33.83
CA GLN A 503 16.74 -68.30 -34.77
C GLN A 503 15.82 -69.54 -34.68
N SER A 504 14.51 -69.35 -34.74
CA SER A 504 13.54 -70.15 -35.53
C SER A 504 12.15 -69.50 -35.36
N ALA A 505 11.55 -68.99 -36.44
CA ALA A 505 10.65 -69.65 -37.38
C ALA A 505 9.16 -69.55 -36.97
N GLN A 506 8.39 -68.90 -37.85
CA GLN A 506 6.99 -69.18 -38.23
C GLN A 506 5.95 -69.48 -37.13
N ALA A 507 4.99 -68.56 -36.96
CA ALA A 507 3.55 -68.77 -37.18
C ALA A 507 2.80 -67.44 -36.98
#